data_AF-D3PZP1-F1
#
_entry.id   AF-D3PZP1-F1
#
_cell.length_a   1.000
_cell.length_b   1.000
_cell.length_c   1.000
_cell.angle_alpha   90.00
_cell.angle_beta   90.00
_cell.angle_gamma   90.00
#
_symmetry.space_group_name_H-M   'P 1'
#
loop_
_entity.id
_entity.type
_entity.pdbx_description
1 polymer ?
#
loop_
_entity_poly.entity_id
_entity_poly.type
_entity_poly.pdbx_seq_one_letter_code
_entity_poly.pdbx_strand_id
1 'polypeptide(L)'
;MTDKGVLGLRRPRLAAAQLVWLPLLVAGAAWLTLRSVDWEAPLWQLWLLALVIVAAATLSAPLGSPYLEQDDLLPVHAEPGAARSFGSVSRWESRLSGQRDVEDFQRVVQQNLILVIAERLRLRHGVELAHDGPRARQLLGDELYRFCVRPVAVAPSRAELERLITRIERI
;
A
#
# COMPACT_ATOMS: atom_id res chain seq x y z
N MET A 1 51.37 2.39 -12.50
CA MET A 1 51.13 1.68 -11.22
C MET A 1 49.74 2.06 -10.74
N THR A 2 48.74 1.33 -11.25
CA THR A 2 47.89 0.38 -10.49
C THR A 2 46.88 1.13 -9.62
N ASP A 3 45.71 1.48 -10.14
CA ASP A 3 44.55 0.58 -10.33
C ASP A 3 44.47 -0.52 -9.27
N LYS A 4 43.59 -0.31 -8.30
CA LYS A 4 43.09 -1.33 -7.37
C LYS A 4 41.58 -1.16 -7.26
N GLY A 5 40.89 -1.73 -8.24
CA GLY A 5 40.26 -3.03 -7.98
C GLY A 5 39.12 -2.98 -6.97
N VAL A 6 37.96 -2.63 -7.49
CA VAL A 6 36.64 -3.00 -7.00
C VAL A 6 36.62 -4.50 -6.64
N LEU A 7 36.53 -4.82 -5.36
CA LEU A 7 36.11 -6.14 -4.89
C LEU A 7 34.81 -5.97 -4.11
N GLY A 8 33.73 -5.86 -4.88
CA GLY A 8 32.38 -6.12 -4.43
C GLY A 8 32.30 -7.56 -3.94
N LEU A 9 32.48 -7.75 -2.64
CA LEU A 9 32.05 -8.95 -1.95
C LEU A 9 30.51 -8.97 -1.97
N ARG A 10 29.96 -9.44 -3.10
CA ARG A 10 28.57 -9.88 -3.20
C ARG A 10 28.37 -10.97 -2.16
N ARG A 11 27.91 -10.58 -0.97
CA ARG A 11 27.40 -11.53 0.01
C ARG A 11 26.28 -12.32 -0.67
N PRO A 12 26.36 -13.66 -0.72
CA PRO A 12 25.35 -14.46 -1.37
C PRO A 12 23.99 -14.20 -0.72
N ARG A 13 22.99 -13.99 -1.57
CA ARG A 13 21.58 -13.80 -1.27
C ARG A 13 21.04 -15.03 -0.53
N LEU A 14 21.29 -15.14 0.77
CA LEU A 14 20.75 -16.19 1.63
C LEU A 14 19.23 -16.06 1.86
N ALA A 15 18.61 -14.95 1.43
CA ALA A 15 17.15 -14.76 1.50
C ALA A 15 16.37 -15.71 0.57
N ALA A 16 17.00 -16.30 -0.46
CA ALA A 16 16.33 -17.25 -1.35
C ALA A 16 16.22 -18.67 -0.75
N ALA A 17 17.11 -19.04 0.19
CA ALA A 17 17.11 -20.36 0.79
C ALA A 17 16.02 -20.53 1.86
N GLN A 18 15.56 -19.44 2.49
CA GLN A 18 14.50 -19.48 3.51
C GLN A 18 13.08 -19.65 2.94
N LEU A 19 12.87 -19.34 1.66
CA LEU A 19 11.54 -19.44 1.04
C LEU A 19 11.11 -20.88 0.73
N VAL A 20 12.05 -21.84 0.74
CA VAL A 20 11.77 -23.26 0.44
C VAL A 20 11.33 -24.05 1.67
N TRP A 21 11.74 -23.65 2.87
CA TRP A 21 11.41 -24.38 4.10
C TRP A 21 9.98 -24.11 4.58
N LEU A 22 9.41 -22.95 4.25
CA LEU A 22 8.05 -22.58 4.63
C LEU A 22 6.98 -23.50 4.02
N PRO A 23 6.98 -23.81 2.70
CA PRO A 23 6.05 -24.79 2.14
C PRO A 23 6.32 -26.21 2.65
N LEU A 24 7.58 -26.57 2.95
CA LEU A 24 7.94 -27.88 3.52
C LEU A 24 7.37 -28.05 4.94
N LEU A 25 7.44 -27.00 5.77
CA LEU A 25 6.89 -26.99 7.13
C LEU A 25 5.35 -27.00 7.11
N VAL A 26 4.73 -26.24 6.20
CA VAL A 26 3.27 -26.25 6.04
C VAL A 26 2.80 -27.61 5.53
N ALA A 27 3.50 -28.22 4.56
CA ALA A 27 3.19 -29.56 4.06
C ALA A 27 3.39 -30.63 5.15
N GLY A 28 4.46 -30.54 5.94
CA GLY A 28 4.71 -31.44 7.07
C GLY A 28 3.67 -31.33 8.17
N ALA A 29 3.28 -30.10 8.55
CA ALA A 29 2.23 -29.86 9.53
C ALA A 29 0.86 -30.35 9.04
N ALA A 30 0.51 -30.08 7.78
CA ALA A 30 -0.71 -30.58 7.15
C ALA A 30 -0.74 -32.12 7.11
N TRP A 31 0.38 -32.76 6.74
CA TRP A 31 0.50 -34.22 6.74
C TRP A 31 0.34 -34.81 8.14
N LEU A 32 0.93 -34.18 9.16
CA LEU A 32 0.81 -34.62 10.55
C LEU A 32 -0.63 -34.52 11.05
N THR A 33 -1.34 -33.41 10.72
CA THR A 33 -2.76 -33.24 11.07
C THR A 33 -3.68 -34.20 10.31
N LEU A 34 -3.36 -34.54 9.06
CA LEU A 34 -4.11 -35.54 8.31
C LEU A 34 -3.90 -36.95 8.86
N ARG A 35 -2.68 -37.27 9.30
CA ARG A 35 -2.36 -38.58 9.87
C ARG A 35 -3.10 -38.85 11.19
N SER A 36 -3.46 -37.82 11.94
CA SER A 36 -4.22 -37.98 13.19
C SER A 36 -5.72 -38.25 13.01
N VAL A 37 -6.24 -38.17 11.78
CA VAL A 37 -7.70 -38.15 11.55
C VAL A 37 -8.22 -39.40 10.81
N ASP A 38 -7.35 -40.37 10.45
CA ASP A 38 -7.71 -41.58 9.68
C ASP A 38 -8.67 -41.26 8.51
N TRP A 39 -8.46 -40.10 7.89
CA TRP A 39 -9.33 -39.61 6.83
C TRP A 39 -8.76 -40.11 5.51
N GLU A 40 -9.48 -41.02 4.85
CA GLU A 40 -9.23 -41.45 3.47
C GLU A 40 -9.54 -40.30 2.51
N ALA A 41 -8.78 -39.21 2.58
CA ALA A 41 -8.93 -38.09 1.68
C ALA A 41 -8.44 -38.52 0.29
N PRO A 42 -9.32 -38.54 -0.73
CA PRO A 42 -8.94 -38.94 -2.06
C PRO A 42 -7.90 -37.94 -2.62
N LEU A 43 -6.84 -38.45 -3.24
CA LEU A 43 -5.63 -37.72 -3.66
C LEU A 43 -5.89 -36.42 -4.45
N TRP A 44 -7.02 -36.32 -5.16
CA TRP A 44 -7.42 -35.12 -5.90
C TRP A 44 -7.71 -33.91 -5.00
N GLN A 45 -8.15 -34.13 -3.75
CA GLN A 45 -8.37 -33.03 -2.79
C GLN A 45 -7.07 -32.35 -2.37
N LEU A 46 -5.99 -33.13 -2.22
CA LEU A 46 -4.66 -32.57 -1.94
C LEU A 46 -4.18 -31.70 -3.10
N TRP A 47 -4.45 -32.12 -4.34
CA TRP A 47 -4.17 -31.31 -5.53
C TRP A 47 -4.95 -30.01 -5.57
N LEU A 48 -6.25 -30.04 -5.23
CA LEU A 48 -7.05 -28.81 -5.16
C LEU A 48 -6.55 -27.87 -4.07
N LEU A 49 -6.22 -28.38 -2.89
CA LEU A 49 -5.70 -27.55 -1.80
C LEU A 49 -4.36 -26.90 -2.18
N ALA A 50 -3.45 -27.66 -2.79
CA ALA A 50 -2.21 -27.11 -3.31
C ALA A 50 -2.46 -26.01 -4.36
N LEU A 51 -3.43 -26.22 -5.25
CA LEU A 51 -3.79 -25.26 -6.30
C LEU A 51 -4.37 -23.96 -5.71
N VAL A 52 -5.23 -24.07 -4.68
CA VAL A 52 -5.76 -22.91 -3.94
C VAL A 52 -4.64 -22.13 -3.24
N ILE A 53 -3.69 -22.83 -2.61
CA ILE A 53 -2.55 -22.19 -1.94
C ILE A 53 -1.65 -21.46 -2.96
N VAL A 54 -1.35 -22.11 -4.09
CA VAL A 54 -0.57 -21.48 -5.17
C VAL A 54 -1.30 -20.28 -5.76
N ALA A 55 -2.61 -20.40 -6.02
CA ALA A 55 -3.42 -19.29 -6.51
C ALA A 55 -3.45 -18.13 -5.51
N ALA A 56 -3.65 -18.42 -4.23
CA ALA A 56 -3.61 -17.40 -3.18
C ALA A 56 -2.22 -16.74 -3.09
N ALA A 57 -1.14 -17.51 -3.26
CA ALA A 57 0.23 -16.99 -3.26
C ALA A 57 0.55 -16.16 -4.51
N THR A 58 0.00 -16.48 -5.68
CA THR A 58 0.18 -15.69 -6.91
C THR A 58 -0.65 -14.42 -6.89
N LEU A 59 -1.87 -14.45 -6.33
CA LEU A 59 -2.72 -13.28 -6.11
C LEU A 59 -2.17 -12.36 -5.01
N SER A 60 -1.52 -12.92 -3.99
CA SER A 60 -0.92 -12.15 -2.89
C SER A 60 0.54 -11.79 -3.15
N ALA A 61 1.14 -12.29 -4.23
CA ALA A 61 2.46 -11.86 -4.64
C ALA A 61 2.34 -10.36 -4.90
N PRO A 62 3.04 -9.51 -4.14
CA PRO A 62 3.03 -8.09 -4.41
C PRO A 62 3.48 -7.96 -5.86
N LEU A 63 2.61 -7.40 -6.71
CA LEU A 63 3.00 -6.96 -8.04
C LEU A 63 4.18 -6.01 -7.79
N GLY A 64 5.39 -6.56 -7.89
CA GLY A 64 6.62 -5.84 -7.66
C GLY A 64 6.66 -4.75 -8.70
N SER A 65 6.29 -3.54 -8.28
CA SER A 65 6.31 -2.34 -9.12
C SER A 65 7.70 -2.27 -9.77
N PRO A 66 7.81 -2.46 -11.09
CA PRO A 66 9.10 -2.49 -11.77
C PRO A 66 9.58 -1.07 -12.07
N TYR A 67 9.53 -0.18 -11.07
CA TYR A 67 10.00 1.19 -11.23
C TYR A 67 10.80 1.67 -10.02
N LEU A 68 12.08 1.86 -10.34
CA LEU A 68 13.13 2.66 -9.73
C LEU A 68 13.91 2.01 -8.59
N GLU A 69 15.09 1.50 -8.98
CA GLU A 69 16.35 1.65 -8.27
C GLU A 69 16.30 2.83 -7.30
N GLN A 70 16.25 2.49 -6.01
CA GLN A 70 16.28 3.42 -4.91
C GLN A 70 17.75 3.64 -4.57
N ASP A 71 18.28 4.76 -5.06
CA ASP A 71 19.58 5.29 -4.63
C ASP A 71 19.58 5.53 -3.11
N ASP A 72 20.73 5.23 -2.53
CA ASP A 72 21.12 5.31 -1.12
C ASP A 72 20.52 6.47 -0.33
N LEU A 73 19.57 6.25 0.59
CA LEU A 73 19.35 7.16 1.73
C LEU A 73 18.80 6.46 3.00
N LEU A 74 19.72 6.35 3.98
CA LEU A 74 19.59 6.21 5.44
C LEU A 74 18.96 4.95 6.08
N PRO A 75 19.64 4.31 7.06
CA PRO A 75 19.06 3.23 7.86
C PRO A 75 18.08 3.81 8.87
N VAL A 76 16.79 3.76 8.55
CA VAL A 76 15.74 3.90 9.57
C VAL A 76 15.68 2.58 10.34
N HIS A 77 16.01 2.63 11.63
CA HIS A 77 15.83 1.51 12.56
C HIS A 77 14.33 1.19 12.68
N ALA A 78 13.85 0.25 11.88
CA ALA A 78 12.52 -0.32 12.04
C ALA A 78 12.57 -1.38 13.16
N GLU A 79 11.88 -1.11 14.27
CA GLU A 79 11.66 -2.06 15.35
C GLU A 79 10.99 -3.35 14.81
N PRO A 80 11.60 -4.54 15.01
CA PRO A 80 11.13 -5.80 14.47
C PRO A 80 9.97 -6.35 15.32
N GLY A 81 8.78 -5.76 15.18
CA GLY A 81 7.58 -6.24 15.89
C GLY A 81 6.24 -5.87 15.24
N ALA A 82 6.13 -4.70 14.61
CA ALA A 82 4.86 -4.17 14.10
C ALA A 82 4.65 -4.32 12.57
N ALA A 83 5.62 -4.88 11.86
CA ALA A 83 5.77 -4.72 10.42
C ALA A 83 4.86 -5.60 9.51
N ARG A 84 3.87 -6.34 10.04
CA ARG A 84 3.14 -7.33 9.22
C ARG A 84 1.81 -6.89 8.59
N SER A 85 1.26 -5.71 8.91
CA SER A 85 0.02 -5.25 8.23
C SER A 85 -0.04 -3.76 7.91
N PHE A 86 0.88 -2.94 8.40
CA PHE A 86 0.80 -1.48 8.27
C PHE A 86 1.93 -0.84 7.46
N GLY A 87 2.74 -1.63 6.73
CA GLY A 87 3.88 -1.09 5.97
C GLY A 87 3.50 -0.05 4.90
N SER A 88 2.28 -0.14 4.36
CA SER A 88 1.71 0.90 3.50
C SER A 88 1.31 2.14 4.29
N VAL A 89 0.60 1.97 5.40
CA VAL A 89 0.13 3.06 6.27
C VAL A 89 1.29 3.83 6.90
N SER A 90 2.30 3.13 7.43
CA SER A 90 3.50 3.75 8.01
C SER A 90 4.34 4.48 6.96
N ARG A 91 4.35 4.01 5.71
CA ARG A 91 4.98 4.71 4.58
C ARG A 91 4.21 5.99 4.23
N TRP A 92 2.89 5.96 4.26
CA TRP A 92 2.05 7.15 4.07
C TRP A 92 2.24 8.14 5.23
N GLU A 93 2.28 7.67 6.47
CA GLU A 93 2.53 8.49 7.66
C GLU A 93 3.93 9.15 7.58
N SER A 94 4.95 8.38 7.19
CA SER A 94 6.30 8.91 6.97
C SER A 94 6.34 9.96 5.86
N ARG A 95 5.71 9.71 4.71
CA ARG A 95 5.63 10.70 3.61
C ARG A 95 4.88 11.97 4.01
N LEU A 96 3.80 11.84 4.78
CA LEU A 96 3.03 12.98 5.28
C LEU A 96 3.80 13.76 6.36
N SER A 97 4.60 13.08 7.18
CA SER A 97 5.43 13.73 8.21
C SER A 97 6.62 14.51 7.63
N GLY A 98 7.10 14.12 6.45
CA GLY A 98 8.20 14.79 5.74
C GLY A 98 7.78 15.96 4.85
N GLN A 99 6.50 16.12 4.55
CA GLN A 99 6.01 17.18 3.66
C GLN A 99 5.93 18.52 4.40
N ARG A 100 7.01 19.30 4.27
CA ARG A 100 7.05 20.71 4.68
C ARG A 100 6.72 21.69 3.55
N ASP A 101 6.72 21.21 2.30
CA ASP A 101 6.55 22.05 1.12
C ASP A 101 5.13 21.97 0.54
N VAL A 102 4.62 23.12 0.13
CA VAL A 102 3.30 23.30 -0.47
C VAL A 102 3.20 22.55 -1.80
N GLU A 103 4.29 22.50 -2.56
CA GLU A 103 4.35 21.82 -3.86
C GLU A 103 4.14 20.31 -3.72
N ASP A 104 4.76 19.70 -2.71
CA ASP A 104 4.59 18.27 -2.43
C ASP A 104 3.19 17.94 -1.90
N PHE A 105 2.64 18.82 -1.06
CA PHE A 105 1.26 18.70 -0.60
C PHE A 105 0.27 18.73 -1.79
N GLN A 106 0.43 19.69 -2.70
CA GLN A 106 -0.43 19.80 -3.88
C GLN A 106 -0.32 18.55 -4.78
N ARG A 107 0.90 18.12 -5.09
CA ARG A 107 1.14 17.01 -6.02
C ARG A 107 0.67 15.66 -5.48
N VAL A 108 0.86 15.40 -4.18
CA VAL A 108 0.57 14.08 -3.62
C VAL A 108 -0.73 14.10 -2.84
N VAL A 109 -0.87 14.97 -1.84
CA VAL A 109 -1.99 14.87 -0.89
C VAL A 109 -3.26 15.43 -1.50
N GLN A 110 -3.21 16.62 -2.08
CA GLN A 110 -4.38 17.26 -2.66
C GLN A 110 -4.94 16.43 -3.82
N GLN A 111 -4.10 15.92 -4.73
CA GLN A 111 -4.55 15.07 -5.83
C GLN A 111 -5.24 13.79 -5.33
N ASN A 112 -4.69 13.11 -4.33
CA ASN A 112 -5.31 11.91 -3.77
C ASN A 112 -6.63 12.22 -3.04
N LEU A 113 -6.71 13.34 -2.30
CA LEU A 113 -7.96 13.77 -1.66
C LEU A 113 -9.05 14.11 -2.68
N ILE A 114 -8.70 14.74 -3.81
CA ILE A 114 -9.64 15.03 -4.89
C ILE A 114 -10.24 13.73 -5.46
N LEU A 115 -9.44 12.69 -5.65
CA LEU A 115 -9.93 11.39 -6.13
C LEU A 115 -10.93 10.76 -5.14
N VAL A 116 -10.65 10.81 -3.85
CA VAL A 116 -11.56 10.29 -2.81
C VAL A 116 -12.87 11.08 -2.79
N ILE A 117 -12.81 12.41 -2.92
CA ILE A 117 -13.99 13.26 -2.98
C ILE A 117 -14.82 12.96 -4.22
N ALA A 118 -14.19 12.87 -5.39
CA ALA A 118 -14.85 12.55 -6.64
C ALA A 118 -15.54 11.19 -6.58
N GLU A 119 -14.87 10.18 -6.02
CA GLU A 119 -15.45 8.85 -5.89
C GLU A 119 -16.62 8.83 -4.90
N ARG A 120 -16.53 9.55 -3.79
CA ARG A 120 -17.66 9.68 -2.85
C ARG A 120 -18.86 10.38 -3.48
N LEU A 121 -18.64 11.47 -4.22
CA LEU A 121 -19.71 12.15 -4.96
C LEU A 121 -20.38 11.21 -5.97
N ARG A 122 -19.59 10.41 -6.69
CA ARG A 122 -20.09 9.44 -7.65
C ARG A 122 -20.90 8.34 -6.97
N LEU A 123 -20.38 7.73 -5.91
CA LEU A 123 -21.01 6.60 -5.24
C LEU A 123 -22.27 6.99 -4.45
N ARG A 124 -22.27 8.13 -3.77
CA ARG A 124 -23.40 8.55 -2.90
C ARG A 124 -24.43 9.39 -3.63
N HIS A 125 -23.99 10.23 -4.57
CA HIS A 125 -24.84 11.26 -5.16
C HIS A 125 -24.97 11.11 -6.69
N GLY A 126 -24.20 10.22 -7.33
CA GLY A 126 -24.19 10.06 -8.78
C GLY A 126 -23.67 11.30 -9.52
N VAL A 127 -22.90 12.15 -8.85
CA VAL A 127 -22.42 13.44 -9.38
C VAL A 127 -20.95 13.31 -9.76
N GLU A 128 -20.61 13.73 -10.98
CA GLU A 128 -19.22 13.77 -11.43
C GLU A 128 -18.63 15.18 -11.27
N LEU A 129 -17.52 15.28 -10.53
CA LEU A 129 -16.89 16.57 -10.23
C LEU A 129 -16.45 17.34 -11.49
N ALA A 130 -16.08 16.64 -12.56
CA ALA A 130 -15.62 17.24 -13.83
C ALA A 130 -16.77 17.74 -14.72
N HIS A 131 -17.94 17.09 -14.65
CA HIS A 131 -19.07 17.38 -15.55
C HIS A 131 -20.17 18.23 -14.86
N ASP A 132 -20.39 18.03 -13.56
CA ASP A 132 -21.50 18.61 -12.81
C ASP A 132 -21.04 19.65 -11.77
N GLY A 133 -20.17 20.58 -12.16
CA GLY A 133 -19.55 21.57 -11.28
C GLY A 133 -20.52 22.31 -10.33
N PRO A 134 -21.63 22.89 -10.80
CA PRO A 134 -22.60 23.57 -9.93
C PRO A 134 -23.24 22.64 -8.89
N ARG A 135 -23.54 21.39 -9.27
CA ARG A 135 -24.18 20.40 -8.40
C ARG A 135 -23.18 19.83 -7.39
N ALA A 136 -21.94 19.58 -7.82
CA ALA A 136 -20.84 19.21 -6.95
C ALA A 136 -20.57 20.32 -5.91
N ARG A 137 -20.59 21.59 -6.32
CA ARG A 137 -20.42 22.73 -5.40
C ARG A 137 -21.51 22.82 -4.34
N GLN A 138 -22.76 22.50 -4.67
CA GLN A 138 -23.86 22.47 -3.69
C GLN A 138 -23.66 21.37 -2.64
N LEU A 139 -23.20 20.19 -3.05
CA LEU A 139 -23.00 19.04 -2.16
C LEU A 139 -21.74 19.18 -1.28
N LEU A 140 -20.65 19.64 -1.87
CA LEU A 140 -19.36 19.81 -1.20
C LEU A 140 -19.29 21.08 -0.33
N GLY A 141 -20.07 22.09 -0.70
CA GLY A 141 -19.93 23.45 -0.20
C GLY A 141 -18.75 24.21 -0.82
N ASP A 142 -18.73 25.53 -0.62
CA ASP A 142 -17.82 26.45 -1.31
C ASP A 142 -16.34 26.19 -1.02
N GLU A 143 -16.01 25.88 0.23
CA GLU A 143 -14.65 25.68 0.69
C GLU A 143 -14.02 24.40 0.12
N LEU A 144 -14.75 23.28 0.23
CA LEU A 144 -14.29 21.98 -0.25
C LEU A 144 -14.27 21.93 -1.79
N TYR A 145 -15.24 22.59 -2.44
CA TYR A 145 -15.23 22.74 -3.89
C TYR A 145 -14.01 23.56 -4.37
N ARG A 146 -13.68 24.66 -3.71
CA ARG A 146 -12.46 25.43 -4.04
C ARG A 146 -11.19 24.62 -3.82
N PHE A 147 -11.12 23.81 -2.75
CA PHE A 147 -10.00 22.89 -2.52
C PHE A 147 -9.82 21.89 -3.68
N CYS A 148 -10.92 21.47 -4.33
CA CYS A 148 -10.82 20.53 -5.43
C CYS A 148 -10.41 21.18 -6.76
N VAL A 149 -10.85 22.42 -7.00
CA VAL A 149 -10.69 23.08 -8.30
C VAL A 149 -9.46 23.99 -8.35
N ARG A 150 -8.93 24.41 -7.19
CA ARG A 150 -7.77 25.30 -7.12
C ARG A 150 -6.63 24.67 -6.32
N PRO A 151 -5.37 24.78 -6.80
CA PRO A 151 -4.22 24.40 -5.99
C PRO A 151 -4.17 25.25 -4.72
N VAL A 152 -3.84 24.63 -3.59
CA VAL A 152 -3.80 25.33 -2.30
C VAL A 152 -2.52 26.16 -2.20
N ALA A 153 -2.64 27.46 -1.89
CA ALA A 153 -1.48 28.35 -1.79
C ALA A 153 -0.59 28.10 -0.56
N VAL A 154 -1.12 27.47 0.49
CA VAL A 154 -0.44 27.14 1.74
C VAL A 154 -0.81 25.72 2.15
N ALA A 155 0.18 24.91 2.51
CA ALA A 155 -0.09 23.57 3.02
C ALA A 155 -0.92 23.69 4.32
N PRO A 156 -2.10 23.05 4.41
CA PRO A 156 -2.93 23.11 5.60
C PRO A 156 -2.19 22.49 6.78
N SER A 157 -2.35 23.09 7.95
CA SER A 157 -1.89 22.50 9.19
C SER A 157 -2.58 21.15 9.43
N ARG A 158 -1.99 20.30 10.28
CA ARG A 158 -2.59 19.00 10.63
C ARG A 158 -4.04 19.12 11.10
N ALA A 159 -4.33 20.11 11.96
CA ALA A 159 -5.68 20.33 12.46
C ALA A 159 -6.67 20.76 11.37
N GLU A 160 -6.22 21.55 10.39
CA GLU A 160 -7.03 21.93 9.23
C GLU A 160 -7.26 20.75 8.30
N LEU A 161 -6.25 19.89 8.10
CA LEU A 161 -6.37 18.67 7.33
C LEU A 161 -7.36 17.69 7.97
N GLU A 162 -7.31 17.50 9.29
CA GLU A 162 -8.28 16.66 10.02
C GLU A 162 -9.71 17.19 9.89
N ARG A 163 -9.90 18.52 9.93
CA ARG A 163 -11.21 19.15 9.67
C ARG A 163 -11.69 18.91 8.23
N LEU A 164 -10.80 19.06 7.25
CA LEU A 164 -11.08 18.78 5.84
C LEU A 164 -11.54 17.33 5.65
N ILE A 165 -10.79 16.36 6.21
CA ILE A 165 -11.11 14.94 6.14
C ILE A 165 -12.46 14.64 6.77
N THR A 166 -12.71 15.16 7.99
CA THR A 166 -14.00 14.97 8.68
C THR A 166 -15.17 15.48 7.83
N ARG A 167 -14.96 16.54 7.07
CA ARG A 167 -15.99 17.09 6.17
C ARG A 167 -16.20 16.23 4.93
N ILE A 168 -15.11 15.69 4.35
CA ILE A 168 -15.17 14.73 3.24
C ILE A 168 -15.93 13.46 3.65
N GLU A 169 -15.74 13.01 4.89
CA GLU A 169 -16.39 11.80 5.41
C GLU A 169 -17.91 11.92 5.55
N ARG A 170 -18.42 13.15 5.69
CA ARG A 170 -19.85 13.45 5.86
C ARG A 170 -20.63 13.62 4.56
N ILE A 171 -19.95 13.73 3.42
CA ILE A 171 -20.57 13.69 2.07
C ILE A 171 -21.18 12.30 1.86
#